data_AF-A0A7S2BAT4-F1
#
_entry.id   AF-A0A7S2BAT4-F1
#
_cell.length_a   1.000
_cell.length_b   1.000
_cell.length_c   1.000
_cell.angle_alpha   90.00
_cell.angle_beta   90.00
_cell.angle_gamma   90.00
#
_symmetry.space_group_name_H-M   'P 1'
#
loop_
_entity.id
_entity.type
_entity.pdbx_description
1 polymer ?
#
loop_
_entity_poly.entity_id
_entity_poly.type
_entity_poly.pdbx_seq_one_letter_code
_entity_poly.pdbx_strand_id
1 'polypeptide(L)'
;AAGRVVMLVDSTDLLNRRHLFEKDNAWMQPYPTDVQDMLDFDEVCQYGEGDDLLIVSYGNGVPTSLRARRQLMEQHGVKGVTVIDAPYLSDTPSGLLEALP
;
A
#
# COMPACT_ATOMS: atom_id res chain seq x y z
N ALA A 1 -0.87 33.21 1.45
CA ALA A 1 -0.56 31.78 1.33
C ALA A 1 -0.62 31.42 -0.14
N ALA A 2 0.42 30.79 -0.70
CA ALA A 2 0.31 30.19 -2.02
C ALA A 2 -0.56 28.92 -1.91
N GLY A 3 -1.39 28.64 -2.91
CA GLY A 3 -2.14 27.38 -2.97
C GLY A 3 -1.22 26.18 -3.18
N ARG A 4 -1.71 24.97 -2.89
CA ARG A 4 -1.01 23.71 -3.17
C ARG A 4 -1.71 22.97 -4.31
N VAL A 5 -0.92 22.40 -5.22
CA VAL A 5 -1.41 21.45 -6.22
C VAL A 5 -1.24 20.04 -5.65
N VAL A 6 -2.31 19.25 -5.69
CA VAL A 6 -2.30 17.84 -5.29
C VAL A 6 -2.64 17.01 -6.52
N MET A 7 -1.82 16.01 -6.81
CA MET A 7 -2.07 15.04 -7.87
C MET A 7 -2.37 13.69 -7.24
N LEU A 8 -3.56 13.16 -7.50
CA LEU A 8 -3.93 11.80 -7.13
C LEU A 8 -3.66 10.88 -8.32
N VAL A 9 -2.83 9.87 -8.13
CA VAL A 9 -2.61 8.82 -9.12
C VAL A 9 -3.57 7.68 -8.82
N ASP A 10 -4.57 7.48 -9.68
CA ASP A 10 -5.51 6.38 -9.50
C ASP A 10 -4.85 5.03 -9.82
N SER A 11 -5.35 3.98 -9.17
CA SER A 11 -4.92 2.61 -9.43
C SER A 11 -5.93 1.93 -10.36
N THR A 12 -5.84 2.22 -11.66
CA THR A 12 -6.81 1.69 -12.65
C THR A 12 -6.93 0.16 -12.64
N ASP A 13 -5.81 -0.56 -12.43
CA ASP A 13 -5.84 -2.03 -12.30
C ASP A 13 -6.64 -2.47 -11.08
N LEU A 14 -6.44 -1.84 -9.92
CA LEU A 14 -7.23 -2.11 -8.71
C LEU A 14 -8.72 -1.77 -8.90
N LEU A 15 -9.03 -0.65 -9.56
CA LEU A 15 -10.41 -0.26 -9.86
C LEU A 15 -11.12 -1.28 -10.76
N ASN A 16 -10.38 -1.97 -11.63
CA ASN A 16 -10.91 -3.05 -12.47
C ASN A 16 -11.13 -4.35 -11.69
N ARG A 17 -10.52 -4.52 -10.50
CA ARG A 17 -10.71 -5.66 -9.60
C ARG A 17 -11.90 -5.49 -8.63
N ARG A 18 -12.76 -4.48 -8.82
CA ARG A 18 -13.96 -4.26 -7.99
C ARG A 18 -14.99 -5.39 -8.08
N HIS A 19 -14.90 -6.22 -9.10
CA HIS A 19 -15.81 -7.34 -9.32
C HIS A 19 -15.17 -8.65 -8.82
N LEU A 20 -15.94 -9.48 -8.11
CA LEU A 20 -15.52 -10.83 -7.72
C LEU A 20 -15.93 -11.85 -8.78
N PHE A 21 -17.15 -11.70 -9.31
CA PHE A 21 -17.69 -12.50 -10.41
C PHE A 21 -18.43 -11.61 -11.40
N GLU A 22 -18.20 -11.81 -12.71
CA GLU A 22 -18.74 -10.96 -13.78
C GLU A 22 -18.58 -9.45 -13.49
N LYS A 23 -19.68 -8.67 -13.49
CA LYS A 23 -19.71 -7.23 -13.20
C LYS A 23 -20.46 -6.91 -11.90
N ASP A 24 -20.34 -7.78 -10.90
CA ASP A 24 -21.10 -7.74 -9.64
C ASP A 24 -20.74 -6.58 -8.68
N ASN A 25 -19.51 -6.06 -8.78
CA ASN A 25 -18.94 -5.06 -7.88
C ASN A 25 -18.79 -5.55 -6.43
N ALA A 26 -18.71 -6.86 -6.21
CA ALA A 26 -18.74 -7.43 -4.86
C ALA A 26 -17.54 -7.06 -3.97
N TRP A 27 -16.49 -6.45 -4.53
CA TRP A 27 -15.34 -5.94 -3.78
C TRP A 27 -15.42 -4.44 -3.50
N MET A 28 -16.49 -3.76 -3.91
CA MET A 28 -16.73 -2.37 -3.49
C MET A 28 -17.08 -2.32 -2.01
N GLN A 29 -16.58 -1.29 -1.34
CA GLN A 29 -16.94 -0.93 0.03
C GLN A 29 -17.48 0.50 0.04
N PRO A 30 -18.37 0.86 0.98
CA PRO A 30 -18.75 2.25 1.19
C PRO A 30 -17.49 3.10 1.43
N TYR A 31 -17.50 4.32 0.89
CA TYR A 31 -16.43 5.28 1.19
C TYR A 31 -16.47 5.58 2.71
N PRO A 32 -15.32 5.56 3.41
CA PRO A 32 -15.28 5.80 4.85
C PRO A 32 -15.79 7.20 5.17
N THR A 33 -16.72 7.30 6.12
CA THR A 33 -17.28 8.58 6.58
C THR A 33 -16.56 9.12 7.80
N ASP A 34 -15.80 8.27 8.50
CA ASP A 34 -14.93 8.69 9.59
C ASP A 34 -13.59 9.15 9.01
N VAL A 35 -13.22 10.40 9.31
CA VAL A 35 -11.96 11.00 8.87
C VAL A 35 -10.77 10.46 9.65
N GLN A 36 -10.98 9.76 10.77
CA GLN A 36 -9.91 9.12 11.53
C GLN A 36 -9.31 7.90 10.80
N ASP A 37 -10.01 7.35 9.81
CA ASP A 37 -9.53 6.22 8.99
C ASP A 37 -8.72 6.69 7.76
N MET A 38 -8.46 7.99 7.62
CA MET A 38 -7.74 8.57 6.48
C MET A 38 -6.27 8.76 6.81
N LEU A 39 -5.40 8.26 5.92
CA LEU A 39 -3.95 8.43 6.04
C LEU A 39 -3.55 9.91 5.83
N ASP A 40 -2.66 10.42 6.68
CA ASP A 40 -1.92 11.65 6.41
C ASP A 40 -0.76 11.40 5.41
N PHE A 41 -0.15 12.47 4.90
CA PHE A 41 1.00 12.42 4.00
C PHE A 41 2.25 11.76 4.59
N ASP A 42 2.33 11.72 5.92
CA ASP A 42 3.45 11.13 6.66
C ASP A 42 3.22 9.66 7.06
N GLU A 43 2.00 9.15 6.93
CA GLU A 43 1.66 7.79 7.33
C GLU A 43 1.91 6.78 6.21
N VAL A 44 2.28 5.56 6.61
CA VAL A 44 2.49 4.42 5.71
C VAL A 44 1.79 3.18 6.26
N CYS A 45 1.39 2.27 5.37
CA CYS A 45 0.82 0.99 5.78
C CYS A 45 1.89 -0.11 5.75
N GLN A 46 1.98 -0.89 6.83
CA GLN A 46 2.95 -1.99 6.94
C GLN A 46 2.25 -3.35 6.88
N TYR A 47 2.83 -4.29 6.14
CA TYR A 47 2.37 -5.67 6.04
C TYR A 47 3.51 -6.64 6.37
N GLY A 48 3.44 -7.23 7.56
CA GLY A 48 4.48 -8.10 8.13
C GLY A 48 5.30 -7.39 9.20
N GLU A 49 6.06 -8.15 9.98
CA GLU A 49 6.86 -7.67 11.12
C GLU A 49 8.33 -8.15 11.02
N GLY A 50 8.75 -8.62 9.85
CA GLY A 50 10.09 -9.14 9.62
C GLY A 50 11.08 -8.06 9.17
N ASP A 51 12.36 -8.27 9.46
CA ASP A 51 13.44 -7.30 9.21
C ASP A 51 14.53 -7.81 8.24
N ASP A 52 14.44 -9.05 7.75
CA ASP A 52 15.41 -9.59 6.79
C ASP A 52 15.37 -8.86 5.42
N LEU A 53 14.16 -8.48 4.98
CA LEU A 53 13.93 -7.80 3.69
C LEU A 53 12.72 -6.87 3.76
N LEU A 54 12.93 -5.64 3.31
CA LEU A 54 11.88 -4.66 3.15
C LEU A 54 11.55 -4.40 1.68
N ILE A 55 10.27 -4.41 1.34
CA ILE A 55 9.76 -4.03 0.00
C ILE A 55 8.91 -2.77 0.16
N VAL A 56 9.42 -1.62 -0.26
CA VAL A 56 8.68 -0.36 -0.28
C VAL A 56 8.04 -0.17 -1.65
N SER A 57 6.74 0.05 -1.69
CA SER A 57 5.95 0.17 -2.94
C SER A 57 4.75 1.11 -2.73
N TYR A 58 4.02 1.41 -3.80
CA TYR A 58 2.73 2.12 -3.72
C TYR A 58 1.74 1.61 -4.78
N GLY A 59 0.44 1.85 -4.57
CA GLY A 59 -0.62 1.59 -5.54
C GLY A 59 -0.64 0.15 -6.07
N ASN A 60 -0.66 -0.01 -7.41
CA ASN A 60 -0.69 -1.33 -8.07
C ASN A 60 0.50 -2.24 -7.70
N GLY A 61 1.62 -1.67 -7.23
CA GLY A 61 2.79 -2.44 -6.82
C GLY A 61 2.58 -3.19 -5.51
N VAL A 62 1.68 -2.73 -4.63
CA VAL A 62 1.44 -3.33 -3.31
C VAL A 62 0.92 -4.77 -3.40
N PRO A 63 -0.16 -5.09 -4.17
CA PRO A 63 -0.59 -6.47 -4.36
C PRO A 63 0.49 -7.39 -4.93
N THR A 64 1.31 -6.87 -5.85
CA THR A 64 2.42 -7.63 -6.46
C THR A 64 3.50 -7.92 -5.42
N SER A 65 3.84 -6.92 -4.60
CA SER A 65 4.78 -7.05 -3.49
C SER A 65 4.30 -8.04 -2.44
N LEU A 66 3.00 -8.05 -2.11
CA LEU A 66 2.41 -9.02 -1.19
C LEU A 66 2.49 -10.47 -1.73
N ARG A 67 2.29 -10.66 -3.04
CA ARG A 67 2.50 -11.96 -3.69
C ARG A 67 3.97 -12.38 -3.65
N ALA A 68 4.88 -11.45 -3.94
CA ALA A 68 6.32 -11.69 -3.87
C ALA A 68 6.76 -12.05 -2.44
N ARG A 69 6.31 -11.31 -1.42
CA ARG A 69 6.51 -11.63 0.00
C ARG A 69 6.12 -13.07 0.31
N ARG A 70 4.90 -13.48 -0.07
CA ARG A 70 4.42 -14.86 0.13
C ARG A 70 5.35 -15.87 -0.55
N GLN A 71 5.72 -15.63 -1.80
CA GLN A 71 6.60 -16.52 -2.56
C GLN A 71 8.00 -16.63 -1.94
N LEU A 72 8.59 -15.51 -1.52
CA LEU A 72 9.90 -15.45 -0.86
C LEU A 72 9.91 -16.25 0.45
N MET A 73 8.85 -16.14 1.24
CA MET A 73 8.73 -16.87 2.50
C MET A 73 8.47 -18.37 2.29
N GLU A 74 7.54 -18.73 1.41
CA GLU A 74 7.12 -20.13 1.21
C GLU A 74 8.11 -20.95 0.38
N GLN A 75 8.76 -20.34 -0.62
CA GLN A 75 9.55 -21.06 -1.64
C GLN A 75 11.05 -20.80 -1.54
N HIS A 76 11.45 -19.65 -0.99
CA HIS A 76 12.85 -19.24 -0.95
C HIS A 76 13.42 -19.15 0.48
N GLY A 77 12.61 -19.44 1.51
CA GLY A 77 13.06 -19.54 2.89
C GLY A 77 13.46 -18.21 3.53
N VAL A 78 13.06 -17.07 2.96
CA VAL A 78 13.25 -15.76 3.59
C VAL A 78 12.31 -15.66 4.79
N LYS A 79 12.82 -15.40 5.99
CA LYS A 79 12.03 -15.56 7.22
C LYS A 79 11.20 -14.32 7.54
N GLY A 80 11.77 -13.15 7.32
CA GLY A 80 11.15 -11.86 7.63
C GLY A 80 11.08 -10.94 6.42
N VAL A 81 9.96 -10.97 5.69
CA VAL A 81 9.69 -9.99 4.62
C VAL A 81 8.56 -9.07 5.04
N THR A 82 8.83 -7.77 5.01
CA THR A 82 7.85 -6.71 5.28
C THR A 82 7.60 -5.91 4.01
N VAL A 83 6.34 -5.63 3.70
CA VAL A 83 5.95 -4.74 2.61
C VAL A 83 5.45 -3.44 3.22
N ILE A 84 5.97 -2.30 2.77
CA ILE A 84 5.48 -0.97 3.15
C ILE A 84 4.79 -0.35 1.93
N ASP A 85 3.54 0.06 2.11
CA ASP A 85 2.80 0.91 1.19
C ASP A 85 2.99 2.38 1.59
N ALA A 86 3.68 3.13 0.73
CA ALA A 86 4.01 4.55 0.92
C ALA A 86 3.33 5.40 -0.17
N PRO A 87 2.07 5.83 0.03
CA PRO A 87 1.26 6.46 -1.03
C PRO A 87 1.65 7.91 -1.34
N TYR A 88 2.35 8.61 -0.43
CA TYR A 88 2.84 9.96 -0.69
C TYR A 88 4.22 9.91 -1.38
N LEU A 89 4.28 10.43 -2.60
CA LEU A 89 5.44 10.30 -3.48
C LEU A 89 6.27 11.58 -3.63
N SER A 90 5.74 12.72 -3.16
CA SER A 90 6.39 14.02 -3.36
C SER A 90 7.52 14.28 -2.36
N ASP A 91 7.52 13.56 -1.24
CA ASP A 91 8.59 13.58 -0.24
C ASP A 91 8.65 12.22 0.46
N THR A 92 9.67 11.99 1.29
CA THR A 92 9.78 10.79 2.12
C THR A 92 8.89 10.95 3.37
N PRO A 93 7.84 10.14 3.54
CA PRO A 93 6.95 10.21 4.71
C PRO A 93 7.74 9.95 6.01
N SER A 94 7.45 10.67 7.10
CA SER A 94 8.14 10.41 8.37
C SER A 94 7.89 8.98 8.88
N GLY A 95 6.68 8.45 8.70
CA GLY A 95 6.35 7.07 9.06
C GLY A 95 7.13 6.03 8.26
N LEU A 96 7.57 6.34 7.03
CA LEU A 96 8.49 5.47 6.30
C LEU A 96 9.85 5.44 6.97
N LEU A 97 10.39 6.60 7.38
CA LEU A 97 11.68 6.68 8.06
C LEU A 97 11.68 5.94 9.39
N GLU A 98 10.58 6.02 10.14
CA GLU A 98 10.40 5.30 11.41
C GLU A 98 10.33 3.78 11.23
N ALA A 99 9.84 3.31 10.08
CA ALA A 99 9.73 1.89 9.76
C ALA A 99 11.03 1.28 9.18
N LEU A 100 12.03 2.10 8.85
CA LEU A 100 13.33 1.62 8.39
C LEU A 100 14.22 1.24 9.58
N PRO A 101 14.98 0.13 9.50
CA PRO A 101 15.91 -0.30 10.55
C PRO A 101 17.16 0.60 10.68
#